data_AF-A0A940L2Y0-F1
#
_entry.id   AF-A0A940L2Y0-F1
#
_cell.length_a   1.000
_cell.length_b   1.000
_cell.length_c   1.000
_cell.angle_alpha   90.00
_cell.angle_beta   90.00
_cell.angle_gamma   90.00
#
_symmetry.space_group_name_H-M   'P 1'
#
loop_
_entity.id
_entity.type
_entity.pdbx_description
1 polymer ?
#
loop_
_entity_poly.entity_id
_entity_poly.type
_entity_poly.pdbx_seq_one_letter_code
_entity_poly.pdbx_strand_id
1 'polypeptide(L)'
;MSSLSKGLKGLVVAGSLAISSIAAAQLKDGLECRYISVIEQGFLANHVKYSDRNTELANRVVEQYLKRLDPSKIYLTQGDVDAIKKDMA
;
A
#
# COMPACT_ATOMS: atom_id res chain seq x y z
N MET A 1 63.43 -30.98 -2.30
CA MET A 1 63.17 -29.58 -1.90
C MET A 1 62.04 -29.60 -0.91
N SER A 2 62.39 -29.42 0.37
CA SER A 2 61.46 -29.44 1.50
C SER A 2 60.62 -28.17 1.57
N SER A 3 59.49 -28.30 2.25
CA SER A 3 58.77 -27.24 2.95
C SER A 3 57.74 -26.45 2.13
N LEU A 4 56.46 -26.79 2.30
CA LEU A 4 55.41 -25.81 2.59
C LEU A 4 54.17 -26.51 3.19
N SER A 5 54.39 -27.26 4.27
CA SER A 5 53.32 -27.81 5.12
C SER A 5 53.49 -27.19 6.49
N LYS A 6 52.72 -26.12 6.74
CA LYS A 6 52.31 -25.60 8.07
C LYS A 6 51.65 -24.24 7.87
N GLY A 7 50.37 -24.16 8.21
CA GLY A 7 49.73 -22.88 8.52
C GLY A 7 48.37 -22.68 7.89
N LEU A 8 47.34 -23.38 8.37
CA LEU A 8 45.99 -22.81 8.43
C LEU A 8 45.11 -23.57 9.45
N LYS A 9 45.62 -23.70 10.68
CA LYS A 9 44.77 -23.98 11.85
C LYS A 9 44.31 -22.62 12.38
N GLY A 10 43.18 -22.13 11.90
CA GLY A 10 42.62 -20.88 12.38
C GLY A 10 41.65 -20.25 11.41
N LEU A 11 40.46 -20.85 11.26
CA LEU A 11 39.22 -20.12 10.99
C LEU A 11 38.01 -21.04 11.14
N VAL A 12 37.70 -21.41 12.38
CA VAL A 12 36.37 -21.95 12.72
C VAL A 12 35.95 -21.17 13.96
N VAL A 13 34.72 -20.66 13.96
CA VAL A 13 34.11 -19.76 14.98
C VAL A 13 34.17 -18.27 14.58
N ALA A 14 33.48 -17.89 13.51
CA ALA A 14 32.90 -16.55 13.33
C ALA A 14 31.84 -16.49 12.21
N GLY A 15 31.13 -17.60 11.93
CA GLY A 15 30.27 -17.71 10.74
C GLY A 15 28.81 -18.08 11.00
N SER A 16 28.35 -18.08 12.26
CA SER A 16 27.07 -18.69 12.63
C SER A 16 26.05 -17.75 13.28
N LEU A 17 26.23 -16.43 13.16
CA LEU A 17 25.27 -15.42 13.64
C LEU A 17 24.58 -14.68 12.48
N ALA A 18 24.21 -15.41 11.43
CA ALA A 18 23.39 -14.87 10.34
C ALA A 18 22.08 -15.66 10.16
N ILE A 19 21.48 -16.09 11.26
CA ILE A 19 20.09 -16.58 11.26
C ILE A 19 19.20 -15.48 11.82
N SER A 20 18.13 -15.19 11.08
CA SER A 20 16.88 -14.58 11.55
C SER A 20 16.76 -13.05 11.53
N SER A 21 16.71 -12.45 10.34
CA SER A 21 15.97 -11.18 10.17
C SER A 21 14.96 -11.15 9.01
N ILE A 22 14.73 -12.27 8.31
CA ILE A 22 13.71 -12.34 7.24
C ILE A 22 12.38 -12.94 7.74
N ALA A 23 12.32 -13.44 8.97
CA ALA A 23 11.09 -13.98 9.54
C ALA A 23 10.29 -12.88 10.25
N ALA A 24 9.34 -12.27 9.52
CA ALA A 24 8.11 -11.61 9.99
C ALA A 24 7.77 -10.28 9.29
N ALA A 25 7.92 -10.18 7.95
CA ALA A 25 6.92 -9.43 7.21
C ALA A 25 5.67 -10.33 7.10
N GLN A 26 4.90 -10.45 8.19
CA GLN A 26 3.56 -10.99 8.09
C GLN A 26 2.82 -10.03 7.15
N LEU A 27 2.53 -10.45 5.92
CA LEU A 27 1.56 -9.76 5.09
C LEU A 27 0.27 -9.80 5.91
N LYS A 28 -0.03 -8.68 6.56
CA LYS A 28 -1.28 -8.53 7.27
C LYS A 28 -2.35 -8.63 6.19
N ASP A 29 -3.11 -9.72 6.20
CA ASP A 29 -4.20 -9.92 5.26
C ASP A 29 -5.22 -8.80 5.46
N GLY A 30 -5.29 -7.87 4.52
CA GLY A 30 -6.24 -6.76 4.57
C GLY A 30 -5.76 -5.52 3.84
N LEU A 31 -6.72 -4.83 3.21
CA LEU A 31 -6.50 -3.50 2.67
C LEU A 31 -6.41 -2.50 3.84
N GLU A 32 -5.20 -2.07 4.18
CA GLU A 32 -4.97 -0.99 5.15
C GLU A 32 -4.87 0.39 4.48
N CYS A 33 -5.16 1.46 5.22
CA CYS A 33 -5.12 2.84 4.71
C CYS A 33 -3.77 3.23 4.09
N ARG A 34 -2.66 2.67 4.58
CA ARG A 34 -1.30 2.92 4.05
C ARG A 34 -1.16 2.56 2.56
N TYR A 35 -1.99 1.64 2.07
CA TYR A 35 -1.93 1.16 0.70
C TYR A 35 -2.79 1.99 -0.27
N ILE A 36 -3.71 2.80 0.24
CA ILE A 36 -4.67 3.55 -0.60
C ILE A 36 -3.94 4.43 -1.60
N SER A 37 -2.97 5.24 -1.17
CA SER A 37 -2.26 6.16 -2.08
C SER A 37 -1.45 5.44 -3.16
N VAL A 38 -0.86 4.28 -2.83
CA VAL A 38 -0.09 3.48 -3.79
C VAL A 38 -1.02 2.86 -4.84
N ILE A 39 -2.18 2.36 -4.41
CA ILE A 39 -3.18 1.79 -5.33
C ILE A 39 -3.76 2.87 -6.23
N GLU A 40 -4.16 4.01 -5.67
CA GLU A 40 -4.67 5.16 -6.44
C GLU A 40 -3.66 5.62 -7.48
N GLN A 41 -2.39 5.78 -7.10
CA GLN A 41 -1.37 6.26 -8.01
C GLN A 41 -1.02 5.22 -9.08
N GLY A 42 -0.96 3.94 -8.73
CA GLY A 42 -0.78 2.86 -9.70
C GLY A 42 -1.92 2.78 -10.71
N PHE A 43 -3.16 3.00 -10.27
CA PHE A 43 -4.32 3.08 -11.16
C PHE A 43 -4.19 4.26 -12.12
N LEU A 44 -3.91 5.47 -11.61
CA LEU A 44 -3.84 6.68 -12.44
C LEU A 44 -2.64 6.67 -13.39
N ALA A 45 -1.50 6.12 -12.99
CA ALA A 45 -0.31 6.03 -13.84
C ALA A 45 -0.56 5.25 -15.14
N ASN A 46 -1.51 4.31 -15.12
CA ASN A 46 -1.86 3.47 -16.27
C ASN A 46 -3.20 3.85 -16.92
N HIS A 47 -3.87 4.90 -16.43
CA HIS A 47 -5.22 5.24 -16.87
C HIS A 47 -5.20 6.23 -18.05
N VAL A 48 -5.89 5.87 -19.14
CA VAL A 48 -5.82 6.57 -20.44
C VAL A 48 -6.26 8.04 -20.37
N LYS A 49 -7.24 8.36 -19.52
CA LYS A 49 -7.88 9.69 -19.48
C LYS A 49 -7.46 10.57 -18.30
N TYR A 50 -7.00 9.96 -17.21
CA TYR A 50 -6.76 10.65 -15.94
C TYR A 50 -5.42 10.17 -15.39
N SER A 51 -4.43 11.06 -15.34
CA SER A 51 -3.08 10.78 -14.87
C SER A 51 -2.81 11.28 -13.45
N ASP A 52 -3.62 12.24 -12.99
CA ASP A 52 -3.32 13.04 -11.81
C ASP A 52 -4.49 13.07 -10.82
N ARG A 53 -4.13 13.16 -9.53
CA ARG A 53 -5.10 13.39 -8.45
C ARG A 53 -5.46 14.87 -8.46
N ASN A 54 -6.71 15.19 -8.77
CA ASN A 54 -7.22 16.56 -8.75
C ASN A 54 -8.61 16.61 -8.11
N THR A 55 -9.04 17.82 -7.75
CA THR A 55 -10.32 18.06 -7.08
C THR A 55 -11.52 17.60 -7.91
N GLU A 56 -11.46 17.72 -9.24
CA GLU A 56 -12.54 17.25 -10.12
C GLU A 56 -12.72 15.73 -10.03
N LEU A 57 -11.62 14.99 -10.10
CA LEU A 57 -11.63 13.53 -9.98
C LEU A 57 -12.08 13.10 -8.59
N ALA A 58 -11.60 13.76 -7.53
CA ALA A 58 -12.03 13.48 -6.16
C ALA A 58 -13.55 13.68 -6.00
N ASN A 59 -14.08 14.82 -6.44
CA ASN A 59 -15.52 15.10 -6.43
C ASN A 59 -16.31 14.02 -7.18
N ARG A 60 -15.82 13.61 -8.36
CA ARG A 60 -16.45 12.54 -9.14
C ARG A 60 -16.45 11.21 -8.37
N VAL A 61 -15.35 10.85 -7.70
CA VAL A 61 -15.27 9.62 -6.92
C VAL A 61 -16.29 9.64 -5.77
N VAL A 62 -16.41 10.75 -5.04
CA VAL A 62 -17.41 10.93 -3.97
C VAL A 62 -18.83 10.76 -4.52
N GLU A 63 -19.14 11.37 -5.65
CA GLU A 63 -20.46 11.22 -6.31
C GLU A 63 -20.76 9.77 -6.71
N GLN A 64 -19.78 9.07 -7.27
CA GLN A 64 -19.96 7.65 -7.62
C GLN A 64 -20.08 6.76 -6.39
N TYR A 65 -19.37 7.10 -5.30
CA TYR A 65 -19.47 6.39 -4.03
C TYR A 65 -20.88 6.50 -3.45
N LEU A 66 -21.45 7.71 -3.40
CA LEU A 66 -22.81 7.95 -2.93
C LEU A 66 -23.86 7.23 -3.77
N LYS A 67 -23.72 7.26 -5.11
CA LYS A 67 -24.63 6.52 -6.01
C LYS A 67 -24.56 5.01 -5.84
N ARG A 68 -23.37 4.48 -5.54
CA ARG A 68 -23.20 3.05 -5.26
C ARG A 68 -23.80 2.68 -3.90
N LEU A 69 -23.69 3.57 -2.92
CA LEU A 69 -24.18 3.35 -1.57
C LEU A 69 -25.72 3.42 -1.49
N ASP A 70 -26.32 4.44 -2.10
CA ASP A 70 -27.78 4.63 -2.16
C ASP A 70 -28.22 5.08 -3.56
N PRO A 71 -28.33 4.13 -4.52
CA PRO A 71 -28.72 4.45 -5.90
C PRO A 71 -30.16 4.98 -5.99
N SER A 72 -31.04 4.53 -5.11
CA SER A 72 -32.46 4.91 -5.06
C SER A 72 -32.74 6.21 -4.31
N LYS A 73 -31.78 6.72 -3.52
CA LYS A 73 -31.90 7.92 -2.68
C LYS A 73 -33.03 7.82 -1.64
N ILE A 74 -33.18 6.65 -1.03
CA ILE A 74 -34.23 6.39 -0.04
C ILE A 74 -33.69 6.34 1.40
N TYR A 75 -32.37 6.20 1.57
CA TYR A 75 -31.74 6.02 2.87
C TYR A 75 -31.09 7.29 3.38
N LEU A 76 -30.35 8.00 2.51
CA LEU A 76 -29.62 9.20 2.90
C LEU A 76 -30.48 10.44 2.71
N THR A 77 -30.55 11.29 3.72
CA THR A 77 -31.14 12.62 3.57
C THR A 77 -30.19 13.54 2.81
N GLN A 78 -30.70 14.66 2.29
CA GLN A 78 -29.84 15.64 1.63
C GLN A 78 -28.77 16.20 2.59
N GLY A 79 -29.10 16.37 3.88
CA GLY A 79 -28.14 16.82 4.89
C GLY A 79 -26.99 15.84 5.10
N ASP A 80 -27.26 14.53 5.09
CA ASP A 80 -26.23 13.50 5.20
C ASP A 80 -25.32 13.51 3.97
N VAL A 81 -25.92 13.62 2.78
CA VAL A 81 -25.17 13.71 1.52
C VAL A 81 -24.25 14.92 1.51
N ASP A 82 -24.73 16.08 1.96
CA ASP A 82 -23.95 17.31 2.00
C ASP A 82 -22.83 17.24 3.04
N ALA A 83 -23.08 16.61 4.20
CA ALA A 83 -22.07 16.36 5.21
C ALA A 83 -20.95 15.43 4.68
N ILE A 84 -21.31 14.32 4.04
CA ILE A 84 -20.34 13.39 3.43
C ILE A 84 -19.49 14.09 2.38
N LYS A 85 -20.11 14.89 1.50
CA LYS A 85 -19.37 15.65 0.48
C LYS A 85 -18.39 16.64 1.11
N LYS A 86 -18.79 17.31 2.19
CA LYS A 86 -17.93 18.24 2.92
C LYS A 86 -16.72 17.55 3.57
N ASP A 87 -16.91 16.35 4.10
CA ASP A 87 -15.83 15.62 4.81
C ASP A 87 -14.85 14.92 3.85
N MET A 88 -15.26 14.67 2.60
CA MET A 88 -14.49 13.92 1.61
C MET A 88 -13.91 14.76 0.46
N ALA A 89 -14.37 16.00 0.27
CA ALA A 89 -13.91 16.92 -0.78
C ALA A 89 -12.82 17.87 -0.28
#